data_AF-A0A3P6DEM2-F1
#
_entry.id   AF-A0A3P6DEM2-F1
#
_cell.length_a   1.000
_cell.length_b   1.000
_cell.length_c   1.000
_cell.angle_alpha   90.00
_cell.angle_beta   90.00
_cell.angle_gamma   90.00
#
_symmetry.space_group_name_H-M   'P 1'
#
loop_
_entity.id
_entity.type
_entity.pdbx_description
1 polymer ?
#
loop_
_entity_poly.entity_id
_entity_poly.type
_entity_poly.pdbx_seq_one_letter_code
_entity_poly.pdbx_strand_id
1 'polypeptide(L)'
;MSTDVSSSPPLRLQLFEFEACPFCRRVREAMTELDLSVEVYPCPKGSVRHRELVRRSGGQEMFPFLIDPNTDTSMYESGDIVKYLFNQYGNGRGPSTGLLESTLFTGWMPTLLRAGRGMSLWDKASTDPPPQMLELFSYENNSYARLVREALCELELPYVLHNIGEGSTRMRSLSGSYKVPFLVDPNTGVQLGDYQKILAYLFKTYSSPVSA
;
A
#
# COMPACT_ATOMS: atom_id res chain seq x y z
N MET A 1 14.57 -32.79 -1.23
CA MET A 1 14.99 -31.40 -0.93
C MET A 1 14.43 -30.54 -2.05
N SER A 2 13.24 -29.99 -1.86
CA SER A 2 12.61 -29.13 -2.87
C SER A 2 12.66 -27.71 -2.32
N THR A 3 13.47 -26.91 -2.98
CA THR A 3 13.75 -25.51 -2.65
C THR A 3 12.45 -24.72 -2.62
N ASP A 4 12.10 -24.20 -1.45
CA ASP A 4 11.07 -23.19 -1.25
C ASP A 4 11.58 -21.89 -1.87
N VAL A 5 11.37 -21.75 -3.18
CA VAL A 5 11.69 -20.51 -3.90
C VAL A 5 10.70 -19.46 -3.41
N SER A 6 11.15 -18.63 -2.47
CA SER A 6 10.44 -17.41 -2.07
C SER A 6 9.96 -16.70 -3.34
N SER A 7 8.65 -16.67 -3.56
CA SER A 7 7.98 -16.07 -4.72
C SER A 7 8.00 -14.53 -4.70
N SER A 8 8.92 -13.94 -3.92
CA SER A 8 9.06 -12.51 -3.78
C SER A 8 10.07 -12.01 -4.80
N PRO A 9 9.80 -10.90 -5.52
CA PRO A 9 10.79 -10.31 -6.40
C PRO A 9 12.07 -9.93 -5.61
N PRO A 10 13.27 -10.02 -6.23
CA PRO A 10 14.52 -9.66 -5.57
C PRO A 10 14.54 -8.22 -5.03
N LEU A 11 13.98 -7.29 -5.79
CA LEU A 11 13.75 -5.90 -5.40
C LEU A 11 12.25 -5.64 -5.24
N ARG A 12 11.88 -4.80 -4.28
CA ARG A 12 10.47 -4.46 -4.05
C ARG A 12 9.97 -3.56 -5.18
N LEU A 13 8.76 -3.88 -5.66
CA LEU A 13 8.00 -3.00 -6.54
C LEU A 13 7.64 -1.72 -5.79
N GLN A 14 7.62 -0.58 -6.48
CA GLN A 14 7.24 0.70 -5.91
C GLN A 14 5.88 1.12 -6.46
N LEU A 15 4.91 1.34 -5.59
CA LEU A 15 3.56 1.75 -5.94
C LEU A 15 3.27 3.14 -5.40
N PHE A 16 2.99 4.07 -6.32
CA PHE A 16 2.49 5.41 -6.01
C PHE A 16 0.98 5.42 -6.12
N GLU A 17 0.31 5.75 -5.02
CA GLU A 17 -1.12 5.52 -4.88
C GLU A 17 -1.76 6.39 -3.78
N PHE A 18 -3.08 6.42 -3.71
CA PHE A 18 -3.77 6.87 -2.48
C PHE A 18 -4.96 5.98 -2.15
N GLU A 19 -5.21 5.76 -0.85
CA GLU A 19 -6.08 4.69 -0.36
C GLU A 19 -7.51 4.81 -0.90
N ALA A 20 -8.01 6.05 -1.01
CA ALA A 20 -9.35 6.36 -1.52
C ALA A 20 -9.57 6.08 -3.02
N CYS A 21 -8.51 5.80 -3.80
CA CYS A 21 -8.60 5.62 -5.24
C CYS A 21 -9.06 4.21 -5.63
N PRO A 22 -10.16 4.04 -6.38
CA PRO A 22 -10.62 2.72 -6.82
C PRO A 22 -9.66 2.04 -7.80
N PHE A 23 -8.96 2.81 -8.63
CA PHE A 23 -7.93 2.27 -9.54
C PHE A 23 -6.71 1.75 -8.76
N CYS A 24 -6.31 2.43 -7.68
CA CYS A 24 -5.23 1.98 -6.82
C CYS A 24 -5.63 0.72 -6.05
N ARG A 25 -6.86 0.69 -5.52
CA ARG A 25 -7.43 -0.49 -4.88
C ARG A 25 -7.31 -1.72 -5.77
N ARG A 26 -7.69 -1.62 -7.06
CA ARG A 26 -7.55 -2.74 -8.01
C ARG A 26 -6.12 -3.30 -8.07
N VAL A 27 -5.11 -2.43 -8.08
CA VAL A 27 -3.71 -2.86 -8.08
C VAL A 27 -3.32 -3.52 -6.75
N ARG A 28 -3.80 -3.00 -5.61
CA ARG A 28 -3.58 -3.62 -4.30
C ARG A 28 -4.26 -4.99 -4.17
N GLU A 29 -5.43 -5.18 -4.77
CA GLU A 29 -6.12 -6.48 -4.86
C GLU A 29 -5.25 -7.48 -5.64
N ALA A 30 -4.70 -7.08 -6.80
CA ALA A 30 -3.77 -7.92 -7.57
C ALA A 30 -2.49 -8.27 -6.78
N MET A 31 -1.89 -7.30 -6.09
CA MET A 31 -0.72 -7.53 -5.25
C MET A 31 -1.02 -8.44 -4.05
N THR A 32 -2.24 -8.39 -3.53
CA THR A 32 -2.73 -9.33 -2.51
C THR A 32 -2.84 -10.75 -3.07
N GLU A 33 -3.47 -10.93 -4.23
CA GLU A 33 -3.64 -12.24 -4.89
C GLU A 33 -2.30 -12.91 -5.24
N LEU A 34 -1.32 -12.10 -5.63
CA LEU A 34 0.02 -12.54 -5.98
C LEU A 34 0.93 -12.72 -4.75
N ASP A 35 0.45 -12.40 -3.55
CA ASP A 35 1.25 -12.41 -2.32
C ASP A 35 2.56 -11.63 -2.52
N LEU A 36 2.47 -10.38 -3.00
CA LEU A 36 3.64 -9.53 -3.24
C LEU A 36 3.92 -8.62 -2.05
N SER A 37 5.20 -8.42 -1.72
CA SER A 37 5.64 -7.35 -0.83
C SER A 37 6.11 -6.16 -1.65
N VAL A 38 5.59 -4.96 -1.36
CA VAL A 38 5.78 -3.77 -2.19
C VAL A 38 6.08 -2.55 -1.33
N GLU A 39 6.83 -1.59 -1.86
CA GLU A 39 6.97 -0.26 -1.28
C GLU A 39 5.81 0.60 -1.74
N VAL A 40 5.07 1.18 -0.79
CA VAL A 40 3.96 2.09 -1.07
C VAL A 40 4.40 3.51 -0.75
N TYR A 41 4.17 4.39 -1.72
CA TYR A 41 4.44 5.82 -1.63
C TYR A 41 3.11 6.58 -1.71
N PRO A 42 2.50 6.92 -0.55
CA PRO A 42 1.18 7.53 -0.58
C PRO A 42 1.19 8.92 -1.18
N CYS A 43 0.21 9.19 -2.00
CA CYS A 43 0.01 10.44 -2.72
C CYS A 43 -1.41 10.95 -2.42
N PRO A 44 -1.74 11.37 -1.18
CA PRO A 44 -3.06 11.94 -0.88
C PRO A 44 -3.17 13.37 -1.41
N LYS A 45 -4.35 13.84 -1.84
CA LYS A 45 -4.53 15.21 -2.36
C LYS A 45 -3.92 16.26 -1.43
N GLY A 46 -3.13 17.17 -2.00
CA GLY A 46 -2.41 18.21 -1.26
C GLY A 46 -0.97 17.84 -0.87
N SER A 47 -0.57 16.59 -1.06
CA SER A 47 0.82 16.15 -0.88
C SER A 47 1.70 16.50 -2.07
N VAL A 48 2.97 16.81 -1.82
CA VAL A 48 3.92 17.27 -2.86
C VAL A 48 5.01 16.23 -3.12
N ARG A 49 5.56 15.63 -2.07
CA ARG A 49 6.82 14.87 -2.13
C ARG A 49 6.77 13.73 -3.14
N HIS A 50 5.81 12.83 -2.99
CA HIS A 50 5.72 11.66 -3.88
C HIS A 50 5.09 12.01 -5.24
N ARG A 51 4.18 12.98 -5.30
CA ARG A 51 3.60 13.45 -6.57
C ARG A 51 4.63 14.03 -7.52
N GLU A 52 5.55 14.83 -6.98
CA GLU A 52 6.63 15.39 -7.80
C GLU A 52 7.52 14.30 -8.38
N LEU A 53 7.76 13.21 -7.65
CA LEU A 53 8.50 12.06 -8.17
C LEU A 53 7.75 11.42 -9.34
N VAL A 54 6.44 11.20 -9.20
CA VAL A 54 5.61 10.69 -10.30
C VAL A 54 5.63 11.63 -11.51
N ARG A 55 5.53 12.95 -11.30
CA ARG A 55 5.62 13.94 -12.38
C ARG A 55 6.97 13.90 -13.09
N ARG A 56 8.07 13.75 -12.35
CA ARG A 56 9.43 13.68 -12.92
C ARG A 56 9.67 12.37 -13.67
N SER A 57 9.20 11.25 -13.13
CA SER A 57 9.47 9.91 -13.68
C SER A 57 8.51 9.51 -14.80
N GLY A 58 7.21 9.79 -14.67
CA GLY A 58 6.19 9.38 -15.63
C GLY A 58 5.49 10.53 -16.36
N GLY A 59 5.81 11.79 -16.05
CA GLY A 59 5.36 12.96 -16.79
C GLY A 59 3.98 13.51 -16.41
N GLN A 60 3.13 12.71 -15.74
CA GLN A 60 1.80 13.14 -15.29
C GLN A 60 1.48 12.66 -13.88
N GLU A 61 0.82 13.49 -13.07
CA GLU A 61 0.37 13.13 -11.72
C GLU A 61 -0.89 12.25 -11.76
N MET A 62 -0.77 11.06 -12.36
CA MET A 62 -1.80 10.03 -12.46
C MET A 62 -1.50 8.86 -11.52
N PHE A 63 -2.54 8.25 -10.97
CA PHE A 63 -2.44 7.16 -10.00
C PHE A 63 -3.43 6.03 -10.32
N PRO A 64 -3.06 4.76 -10.13
CA PRO A 64 -1.77 4.29 -9.63
C PRO A 64 -0.63 4.44 -10.66
N PHE A 65 0.59 4.59 -10.16
CA PHE A 65 1.82 4.52 -10.96
C PHE A 65 2.75 3.47 -10.34
N LEU A 66 3.18 2.51 -11.15
CA LEU A 66 4.04 1.41 -10.74
C LEU A 66 5.45 1.63 -11.29
N ILE A 67 6.47 1.39 -10.45
CA ILE A 67 7.86 1.20 -10.89
C ILE A 67 8.29 -0.20 -10.46
N ASP A 68 8.78 -0.98 -11.42
CA ASP A 68 9.45 -2.25 -11.19
C ASP A 68 10.97 -2.11 -11.47
N PRO A 69 11.80 -2.03 -10.42
CA PRO A 69 13.25 -1.97 -10.58
C PRO A 69 13.87 -3.30 -11.05
N ASN A 70 13.16 -4.43 -10.97
CA ASN A 70 13.67 -5.73 -11.43
C ASN A 70 13.71 -5.82 -12.97
N THR A 71 12.89 -5.01 -13.65
CA THR A 71 12.72 -5.02 -15.12
C THR A 71 12.90 -3.65 -15.75
N ASP A 72 13.33 -2.65 -14.97
CA ASP A 72 13.43 -1.25 -15.38
C ASP A 72 12.15 -0.71 -16.04
N THR A 73 11.00 -1.12 -15.51
CA THR A 73 9.69 -0.81 -16.07
C THR A 73 8.97 0.21 -15.20
N SER A 74 8.36 1.23 -15.81
CA SER A 74 7.43 2.15 -15.13
C SER A 74 6.16 2.32 -15.94
N MET A 75 4.99 2.27 -15.30
CA MET A 75 3.72 2.31 -16.02
C MET A 75 2.55 2.88 -15.22
N TYR A 76 1.59 3.42 -15.99
CA TYR A 76 0.28 3.87 -15.52
C TYR A 76 -0.80 2.84 -15.88
N GLU A 77 -2.06 3.22 -15.73
CA GLU A 77 -3.26 2.45 -16.07
C GLU A 77 -3.42 1.18 -15.24
N SER A 78 -4.33 1.21 -14.27
CA SER A 78 -4.49 0.09 -13.32
C SER A 78 -4.76 -1.25 -14.00
N GLY A 79 -5.47 -1.26 -15.13
CA GLY A 79 -5.71 -2.49 -15.89
C GLY A 79 -4.43 -3.10 -16.48
N ASP A 80 -3.52 -2.26 -16.98
CA ASP A 80 -2.27 -2.71 -17.57
C ASP A 80 -1.25 -3.08 -16.50
N ILE A 81 -1.22 -2.34 -15.39
CA ILE A 81 -0.47 -2.72 -14.18
C ILE A 81 -0.89 -4.12 -13.71
N VAL A 82 -2.18 -4.41 -13.59
CA VAL A 82 -2.65 -5.74 -13.16
C VAL A 82 -2.19 -6.83 -14.12
N LYS A 83 -2.41 -6.65 -15.44
CA LYS A 83 -1.96 -7.62 -16.45
C LYS A 83 -0.46 -7.86 -16.35
N TYR A 84 0.32 -6.79 -16.22
CA TYR A 84 1.77 -6.86 -16.06
C TYR A 84 2.17 -7.67 -14.82
N LEU A 85 1.58 -7.38 -13.66
CA LEU A 85 1.88 -8.10 -12.41
C LEU A 85 1.61 -9.61 -12.54
N PHE A 86 0.49 -10.01 -13.16
CA PHE A 86 0.20 -11.43 -13.38
C PHE A 86 1.12 -12.08 -14.42
N ASN A 87 1.47 -11.36 -15.49
CA ASN A 87 2.40 -11.89 -16.50
C ASN A 87 3.81 -12.09 -15.91
N GLN A 88 4.28 -11.13 -15.11
CA GLN A 88 5.65 -11.13 -14.59
C GLN A 88 5.79 -11.97 -13.30
N TYR A 89 4.80 -11.93 -12.41
CA TYR A 89 4.87 -12.49 -11.06
C TYR A 89 3.78 -13.53 -10.76
N GLY A 90 2.89 -13.83 -11.72
CA GLY A 90 1.78 -14.76 -11.54
C GLY A 90 2.15 -16.24 -11.58
N ASN A 91 3.34 -16.60 -12.07
CA ASN A 91 3.76 -17.99 -12.29
C ASN A 91 2.74 -18.78 -13.13
N GLY A 92 2.24 -18.16 -14.22
CA GLY A 92 1.23 -18.74 -15.11
C GLY A 92 -0.23 -18.61 -14.62
N ARG A 93 -0.45 -18.02 -13.43
CA ARG A 93 -1.79 -17.64 -12.98
C ARG A 93 -2.25 -16.36 -13.68
N GLY A 94 -3.53 -16.29 -14.02
CA GLY A 94 -4.19 -15.06 -14.46
C GLY A 94 -4.93 -14.35 -13.31
N PRO A 95 -5.39 -13.10 -13.53
CA PRO A 95 -6.18 -12.36 -12.55
C PRO A 95 -7.49 -13.07 -12.23
N SER A 96 -7.95 -12.98 -10.97
CA SER A 96 -9.25 -13.54 -10.58
C SER A 96 -10.42 -12.89 -11.33
N THR A 97 -11.50 -13.65 -11.50
CA THR A 97 -12.74 -13.17 -12.13
C THR A 97 -13.28 -11.95 -11.37
N GLY A 98 -13.49 -10.84 -12.08
CA GLY A 98 -13.97 -9.60 -11.50
C GLY A 98 -12.88 -8.58 -11.13
N LEU A 99 -11.59 -8.94 -11.06
CA LEU A 99 -10.51 -8.01 -10.71
C LEU A 99 -10.37 -6.88 -11.76
N LEU A 100 -10.43 -7.24 -13.05
CA LEU A 100 -10.39 -6.29 -14.16
C LEU A 100 -11.75 -5.65 -14.45
N GLU A 101 -12.84 -6.36 -14.14
CA GLU A 101 -14.22 -5.91 -14.38
C GLU A 101 -14.80 -5.08 -13.22
N SER A 102 -14.08 -4.98 -12.09
CA SER A 102 -14.56 -4.33 -10.87
C SER A 102 -14.93 -2.87 -11.09
N THR A 103 -16.11 -2.52 -10.57
CA THR A 103 -16.94 -1.35 -10.85
C THR A 103 -16.23 -0.02 -10.56
N LEU A 104 -15.54 0.52 -11.56
CA LEU A 104 -14.98 1.88 -11.54
C LEU A 104 -16.04 2.96 -11.28
N PHE A 105 -17.31 2.67 -11.58
CA PHE A 105 -18.42 3.61 -11.44
C PHE A 105 -18.90 3.85 -10.00
N THR A 106 -18.69 2.91 -9.06
CA THR A 106 -19.18 3.02 -7.66
C THR A 106 -18.08 3.07 -6.61
N GLY A 107 -16.81 2.88 -7.00
CA GLY A 107 -15.69 2.73 -6.07
C GLY A 107 -15.36 3.97 -5.20
N TRP A 108 -15.85 5.16 -5.55
CA TRP A 108 -15.67 6.39 -4.77
C TRP A 108 -16.81 6.66 -3.78
N MET A 109 -18.00 6.06 -3.95
CA MET A 109 -19.16 6.31 -3.07
C MET A 109 -18.89 5.97 -1.60
N PRO A 110 -18.25 4.83 -1.26
CA PRO A 110 -17.92 4.53 0.13
C PRO A 110 -16.94 5.54 0.77
N THR A 111 -16.07 6.16 -0.04
CA THR A 111 -15.12 7.17 0.44
C THR A 111 -15.82 8.49 0.79
N LEU A 112 -16.80 8.93 -0.02
CA LEU A 112 -17.58 10.13 0.32
C LEU A 112 -18.43 9.94 1.58
N LEU A 113 -19.01 8.74 1.77
CA LEU A 113 -19.74 8.40 2.99
C LEU A 113 -18.84 8.39 4.25
N ARG A 114 -17.52 8.28 4.06
CA ARG A 114 -16.52 8.32 5.14
C ARG A 114 -15.78 9.65 5.20
N ALA A 115 -16.44 10.75 4.84
CA ALA A 115 -15.90 12.11 4.92
C ALA A 115 -14.55 12.32 4.19
N GLY A 116 -14.27 11.51 3.15
CA GLY A 116 -13.03 11.65 2.38
C GLY A 116 -11.76 11.14 3.08
N ARG A 117 -11.87 10.28 4.10
CA ARG A 117 -10.70 9.65 4.74
C ARG A 117 -9.84 8.90 3.70
N GLY A 118 -8.52 9.04 3.79
CA GLY A 118 -7.55 8.51 2.82
C GLY A 118 -7.51 9.24 1.47
N MET A 119 -8.20 10.38 1.32
CA MET A 119 -8.20 11.18 0.09
C MET A 119 -7.20 12.33 0.12
N SER A 120 -7.04 12.99 1.28
CA SER A 120 -6.31 14.25 1.41
C SER A 120 -5.24 14.16 2.49
N LEU A 121 -4.17 14.95 2.32
CA LEU A 121 -3.11 15.07 3.31
C LEU A 121 -3.71 15.62 4.62
N TRP A 122 -3.34 15.02 5.74
CA TRP A 122 -3.67 15.52 7.06
C TRP A 122 -2.95 16.84 7.30
N ASP A 123 -3.66 17.83 7.82
CA ASP A 123 -3.15 19.19 8.04
C ASP A 123 -1.93 19.23 8.98
N LYS A 124 -1.87 18.30 9.93
CA LYS A 124 -0.74 18.15 10.86
C LYS A 124 0.24 17.07 10.45
N ALA A 125 0.21 16.53 9.22
CA ALA A 125 1.22 15.57 8.80
C ALA A 125 2.64 16.16 8.96
N SER A 126 3.59 15.36 9.43
CA SER A 126 5.00 15.78 9.48
C SER A 126 5.52 16.06 8.07
N THR A 127 6.23 17.17 7.88
CA THR A 127 6.93 17.44 6.61
C THR A 127 8.19 16.60 6.44
N ASP A 128 8.75 16.12 7.56
CA ASP A 128 9.95 15.28 7.56
C ASP A 128 9.54 13.80 7.47
N PRO A 129 9.97 13.08 6.40
CA PRO A 129 9.75 11.65 6.29
C PRO A 129 10.50 10.87 7.38
N PRO A 130 9.98 9.69 7.79
CA PRO A 130 10.74 8.78 8.62
C PRO A 130 12.02 8.32 7.90
N PRO A 131 13.17 8.21 8.59
CA PRO A 131 14.42 7.74 7.99
C PRO A 131 14.34 6.34 7.38
N GLN A 132 13.52 5.46 7.97
CA GLN A 132 13.24 4.12 7.48
C GLN A 132 11.74 3.95 7.24
N MET A 133 11.38 3.18 6.21
CA MET A 133 9.98 2.84 5.94
C MET A 133 9.40 2.02 7.08
N LEU A 134 8.16 2.32 7.45
CA LEU A 134 7.39 1.45 8.32
C LEU A 134 7.03 0.17 7.56
N GLU A 135 6.73 -0.92 8.28
CA GLU A 135 6.27 -2.17 7.67
C GLU A 135 4.82 -2.44 8.10
N LEU A 136 3.95 -2.69 7.12
CA LEU A 136 2.55 -3.05 7.34
C LEU A 136 2.27 -4.44 6.79
N PHE A 137 1.87 -5.33 7.67
CA PHE A 137 1.40 -6.67 7.38
C PHE A 137 -0.13 -6.62 7.24
N SER A 138 -0.65 -6.81 6.03
CA SER A 138 -2.10 -6.71 5.76
C SER A 138 -2.56 -7.41 4.48
N TYR A 139 -3.84 -7.27 4.12
CA TYR A 139 -4.39 -7.60 2.80
C TYR A 139 -5.52 -6.63 2.45
N GLU A 140 -5.86 -6.48 1.17
CA GLU A 140 -6.74 -5.39 0.72
C GLU A 140 -8.14 -5.45 1.34
N ASN A 141 -8.76 -6.64 1.40
CA ASN A 141 -10.13 -6.84 1.88
C ASN A 141 -10.29 -6.84 3.42
N ASN A 142 -9.27 -6.48 4.19
CA ASN A 142 -9.37 -6.35 5.64
C ASN A 142 -9.81 -4.92 6.03
N SER A 143 -10.98 -4.78 6.64
CA SER A 143 -11.54 -3.47 7.02
C SER A 143 -10.70 -2.71 8.05
N TYR A 144 -10.06 -3.40 8.99
CA TYR A 144 -9.17 -2.77 9.98
C TYR A 144 -7.86 -2.33 9.35
N ALA A 145 -7.30 -3.12 8.43
CA ALA A 145 -6.10 -2.75 7.70
C ALA A 145 -6.34 -1.55 6.78
N ARG A 146 -7.51 -1.47 6.15
CA ARG A 146 -7.91 -0.28 5.41
C ARG A 146 -7.82 0.98 6.26
N LEU A 147 -8.27 0.95 7.53
CA LEU A 147 -8.17 2.11 8.41
C LEU A 147 -6.70 2.53 8.65
N VAL A 148 -5.81 1.55 8.80
CA VAL A 148 -4.38 1.81 8.98
C VAL A 148 -3.77 2.38 7.70
N ARG A 149 -4.12 1.86 6.51
CA ARG A 149 -3.69 2.42 5.23
C ARG A 149 -4.24 3.83 4.99
N GLU A 150 -5.49 4.09 5.36
CA GLU A 150 -6.08 5.45 5.34
C GLU A 150 -5.20 6.41 6.17
N ALA A 151 -4.78 6.01 7.37
CA ALA A 151 -3.91 6.84 8.22
C ALA A 151 -2.49 7.03 7.68
N LEU A 152 -1.84 5.95 7.21
CA LEU A 152 -0.53 6.04 6.55
C LEU A 152 -0.59 6.95 5.31
N CYS A 153 -1.68 6.86 4.55
CA CYS A 153 -1.92 7.70 3.39
C CYS A 153 -2.12 9.16 3.77
N GLU A 154 -2.98 9.46 4.74
CA GLU A 154 -3.23 10.83 5.22
C GLU A 154 -1.98 11.49 5.81
N LEU A 155 -1.09 10.71 6.44
CA LEU A 155 0.18 11.21 6.99
C LEU A 155 1.32 11.25 5.96
N GLU A 156 1.07 10.88 4.70
CA GLU A 156 2.08 10.74 3.63
C GLU A 156 3.29 9.88 4.06
N LEU A 157 3.06 8.82 4.83
CA LEU A 157 4.12 7.94 5.34
C LEU A 157 4.42 6.85 4.33
N PRO A 158 5.65 6.75 3.78
CA PRO A 158 6.04 5.63 2.94
C PRO A 158 6.20 4.36 3.79
N TYR A 159 5.76 3.22 3.28
CA TYR A 159 5.81 1.96 4.00
C TYR A 159 6.02 0.77 3.08
N VAL A 160 6.60 -0.31 3.63
CA VAL A 160 6.61 -1.62 2.99
C VAL A 160 5.30 -2.32 3.34
N LEU A 161 4.51 -2.64 2.33
CA LEU A 161 3.33 -3.48 2.45
C LEU A 161 3.71 -4.94 2.26
N HIS A 162 3.53 -5.74 3.30
CA HIS A 162 3.59 -7.19 3.24
C HIS A 162 2.18 -7.75 3.10
N ASN A 163 1.82 -8.17 1.88
CA ASN A 163 0.56 -8.86 1.67
C ASN A 163 0.60 -10.23 2.37
N ILE A 164 -0.44 -10.51 3.14
CA ILE A 164 -0.69 -11.78 3.84
C ILE A 164 -2.17 -12.13 3.64
N GLY A 165 -2.52 -12.52 2.42
CA GLY A 165 -3.84 -13.06 2.11
C GLY A 165 -4.02 -14.48 2.64
N GLU A 166 -5.26 -14.98 2.58
CA GLU A 166 -5.55 -16.38 2.87
C GLU A 166 -4.71 -17.30 1.99
N GLY A 167 -3.99 -18.25 2.61
CA GLY A 167 -3.11 -19.18 1.91
C GLY A 167 -1.68 -18.67 1.65
N SER A 168 -1.35 -17.42 2.01
CA SER A 168 0.01 -16.86 1.91
C SER A 168 1.04 -17.73 2.65
N THR A 169 2.20 -17.95 2.03
CA THR A 169 3.32 -18.65 2.67
C THR A 169 3.92 -17.79 3.79
N ARG A 170 3.87 -16.45 3.65
CA ARG A 170 4.30 -15.50 4.69
C ARG A 170 3.42 -15.53 5.92
N MET A 171 2.13 -15.89 5.77
CA MET A 171 1.24 -16.13 6.91
C MET A 171 1.77 -17.23 7.83
N ARG A 172 2.44 -18.25 7.27
CA ARG A 172 2.96 -19.41 8.03
C ARG A 172 4.30 -19.12 8.71
N SER A 173 5.11 -18.23 8.14
CA SER A 173 6.40 -17.82 8.72
C SER A 173 6.25 -16.82 9.86
N LEU A 174 5.12 -16.13 9.96
CA LEU A 174 4.74 -15.37 11.15
C LEU A 174 4.40 -16.36 12.27
N SER A 175 5.42 -16.81 13.00
CA SER A 175 5.37 -17.84 14.05
C SER A 175 4.64 -17.43 15.34
N GLY A 176 3.65 -16.54 15.25
CA GLY A 176 2.84 -16.06 16.35
C GLY A 176 1.42 -15.72 15.92
N SER A 177 0.51 -15.54 16.88
CA SER A 177 -0.89 -15.16 16.67
C SER A 177 -1.04 -13.70 16.17
N TYR A 178 -0.25 -13.30 15.18
CA TYR A 178 -0.28 -11.96 14.61
C TYR A 178 -1.58 -11.79 13.83
N LYS A 179 -2.53 -11.07 14.44
CA LYS A 179 -3.73 -10.60 13.77
C LYS A 179 -3.35 -9.42 12.87
N VAL A 180 -3.79 -9.44 11.62
CA VAL A 180 -3.63 -8.29 10.71
C VAL A 180 -4.75 -7.26 10.96
N PRO A 181 -4.46 -5.95 10.88
CA PRO A 181 -3.18 -5.35 10.52
C PRO A 181 -2.13 -5.46 11.63
N PHE A 182 -0.88 -5.68 11.25
CA PHE A 182 0.27 -5.61 12.14
C PHE A 182 1.28 -4.59 11.60
N LEU A 183 1.66 -3.62 12.42
CA LEU A 183 2.59 -2.54 12.08
C LEU A 183 3.91 -2.76 12.82
N VAL A 184 5.02 -2.63 12.10
CA VAL A 184 6.37 -2.49 12.66
C VAL A 184 6.92 -1.13 12.29
N ASP A 185 7.46 -0.43 13.27
CA ASP A 185 8.15 0.84 13.05
C ASP A 185 9.63 0.69 13.44
N PRO A 186 10.54 0.54 12.47
CA PRO A 186 11.96 0.39 12.75
C PRO A 186 12.60 1.68 13.30
N ASN A 187 11.95 2.83 13.15
CA ASN A 187 12.48 4.10 13.66
C ASN A 187 12.33 4.23 15.19
N THR A 188 11.36 3.52 15.78
CA THR A 188 11.08 3.55 17.22
C THR A 188 11.17 2.19 17.91
N GLY A 189 11.24 1.10 17.13
CA GLY A 189 11.19 -0.28 17.61
C GLY A 189 9.78 -0.77 17.98
N VAL A 190 8.74 0.02 17.71
CA VAL A 190 7.35 -0.32 18.05
C VAL A 190 6.81 -1.42 17.14
N GLN A 191 6.06 -2.35 17.73
CA GLN A 191 5.35 -3.41 17.02
C GLN A 191 3.92 -3.53 17.59
N LEU A 192 2.90 -3.41 16.73
CA LEU A 192 1.49 -3.33 17.16
C LEU A 192 0.59 -4.16 16.24
N GLY A 193 -0.32 -4.96 16.81
CA GLY A 193 -1.32 -5.75 16.06
C GLY A 193 -2.77 -5.34 16.31
N ASP A 194 -2.99 -4.31 17.12
CA ASP A 194 -4.32 -3.74 17.36
C ASP A 194 -4.47 -2.45 16.54
N TYR A 195 -5.44 -2.42 15.62
CA TYR A 195 -5.59 -1.31 14.69
C TYR A 195 -5.86 0.03 15.40
N GLN A 196 -6.57 0.04 16.53
CA GLN A 196 -6.85 1.28 17.27
C GLN A 196 -5.56 1.83 17.89
N LYS A 197 -4.73 0.95 18.46
CA LYS A 197 -3.40 1.32 18.96
C LYS A 197 -2.48 1.79 17.85
N ILE A 198 -2.50 1.14 16.69
CA ILE A 198 -1.75 1.55 15.50
C ILE A 198 -2.15 2.98 15.10
N LEU A 199 -3.44 3.26 14.96
CA LEU A 199 -3.93 4.59 14.59
C LEU A 199 -3.48 5.66 15.59
N ALA A 200 -3.69 5.42 16.89
CA ALA A 200 -3.28 6.34 17.94
C ALA A 200 -1.77 6.59 17.92
N TYR A 201 -0.97 5.54 17.67
CA TYR A 201 0.48 5.63 17.55
C TYR A 201 0.91 6.48 16.34
N LEU A 202 0.37 6.21 15.16
CA LEU A 202 0.76 6.91 13.92
C LEU A 202 0.50 8.40 14.03
N PHE A 203 -0.72 8.80 14.42
CA PHE A 203 -1.06 10.22 14.56
C PHE A 203 -0.29 10.90 15.70
N LYS A 204 0.04 10.20 16.79
CA LYS A 204 0.85 10.77 17.87
C LYS A 204 2.30 10.99 17.45
N THR A 205 2.87 10.06 16.70
CA THR A 205 4.32 10.00 16.42
C THR A 205 4.69 10.81 15.18
N TYR A 206 3.83 10.80 14.17
CA TYR A 206 4.12 11.36 12.84
C TYR A 206 3.26 12.58 12.48
N SER A 207 2.62 13.19 13.47
CA SER A 207 2.06 14.53 13.29
C SER A 207 3.05 15.59 13.77
N SER A 208 3.11 16.70 13.05
CA SER A 208 3.80 17.91 13.48
C SER A 208 3.29 18.35 14.86
N PRO A 209 4.18 18.78 15.78
CA PRO A 209 3.74 19.38 17.03
C PRO A 209 2.87 20.60 16.71
N VAL A 210 1.77 20.75 17.46
CA VAL A 210 0.90 21.93 17.32
C VAL A 210 1.77 23.16 17.52
N SER A 211 1.88 24.01 16.50
CA SER A 211 2.45 25.34 16.67
C SER A 211 1.58 26.07 17.69
N ALA A 212 2.15 26.36 18.86
CA ALA A 212 1.50 27.12 19.92
C ALA A 212 1.27 28.57 19.49
#